data_AF-A0A8S2YEZ9-F1
#
_entry.id   AF-A0A8S2YEZ9-F1
#
_cell.length_a   1.000
_cell.length_b   1.000
_cell.length_c   1.000
_cell.angle_alpha   90.00
_cell.angle_beta   90.00
_cell.angle_gamma   90.00
#
_symmetry.space_group_name_H-M   'P 1'
#
loop_
_entity.id
_entity.type
_entity.pdbx_description
1 polymer ?
#
loop_
_entity_poly.entity_id
_entity_poly.type
_entity_poly.pdbx_seq_one_letter_code
_entity_poly.pdbx_strand_id
1 'polypeptide(L)' 'EINVYINDPIRSKFSLYWKNSDLYCLKGVVKRAFSIQATSAPIERVFSQAGIIMSPRRTSMNEEVFKSLVFLRVNQNMI' A
#
# COMPACT_ATOMS: atom_id res chain seq x y z
N GLU A 1 15.57 -19.25 10.86
CA GLU A 1 14.46 -18.84 9.97
C GLU A 1 14.80 -18.91 8.48
N ILE A 2 15.92 -18.33 8.01
CA ILE A 2 16.29 -18.34 6.58
C ILE A 2 16.42 -19.76 6.00
N ASN A 3 17.18 -20.66 6.66
CA ASN A 3 17.30 -22.05 6.20
C ASN A 3 15.97 -22.81 6.21
N VAL A 4 15.06 -22.48 7.13
CA VAL A 4 13.71 -23.07 7.16
C VAL A 4 12.93 -22.59 5.94
N TYR A 5 12.92 -21.28 5.67
CA TYR A 5 12.23 -20.69 4.52
C TYR A 5 12.76 -21.20 3.16
N ILE A 6 14.08 -21.29 2.99
CA ILE A 6 14.69 -21.70 1.71
C ILE A 6 14.33 -23.15 1.37
N ASN A 7 14.28 -24.02 2.38
CA ASN A 7 14.04 -25.45 2.23
C ASN A 7 12.55 -25.83 2.28
N ASP A 8 11.64 -24.90 2.59
CA ASP A 8 10.21 -25.18 2.67
C ASP A 8 9.59 -25.25 1.25
N PRO A 9 9.01 -26.40 0.85
CA PRO A 9 8.40 -26.56 -0.48
C PRO A 9 7.14 -25.70 -0.68
N ILE A 10 6.49 -25.23 0.39
CA ILE A 10 5.26 -24.42 0.36
C ILE A 10 5.57 -22.92 0.11
N ARG A 11 6.86 -22.51 0.15
CA ARG A 11 7.29 -21.11 -0.02
C ARG A 11 6.78 -20.43 -1.30
N SER A 12 6.46 -21.21 -2.32
CA SER A 12 5.91 -20.73 -3.61
C SER A 12 4.56 -20.02 -3.45
N LYS A 13 3.75 -20.41 -2.44
CA LYS A 13 2.47 -19.76 -2.12
C LYS A 13 2.71 -18.57 -1.18
N PHE A 14 3.37 -17.53 -1.67
CA PHE A 14 3.90 -16.40 -0.88
C PHE A 14 2.90 -15.82 0.14
N SER A 15 1.70 -15.41 -0.29
CA SER A 15 0.72 -14.76 0.59
C SER A 15 0.20 -15.69 1.70
N LEU A 16 -0.10 -16.94 1.35
CA LEU A 16 -0.55 -17.95 2.30
C LEU A 16 0.56 -18.33 3.28
N TYR A 17 1.78 -18.48 2.77
CA TYR A 17 2.97 -18.83 3.54
C TYR A 17 3.24 -17.80 4.64
N TRP A 18 3.35 -16.52 4.29
CA TRP A 18 3.66 -15.47 5.27
C TRP A 18 2.51 -15.17 6.23
N LYS A 19 1.26 -15.47 5.86
CA LYS A 19 0.11 -15.35 6.77
C LYS A 19 0.25 -16.32 7.95
N ASN A 20 0.57 -17.58 7.65
CA ASN A 20 0.58 -18.68 8.61
C ASN A 20 1.97 -18.98 9.19
N SER A 21 3.05 -18.32 8.73
CA SER A 21 4.40 -18.60 9.21
C SER A 21 4.67 -18.04 10.61
N ASP A 22 5.38 -18.84 11.41
CA ASP A 22 5.90 -18.50 12.74
C ASP A 22 7.36 -17.97 12.69
N LEU A 23 7.84 -17.60 11.50
CA LEU A 23 9.17 -17.01 11.31
C LEU A 23 9.14 -15.52 11.65
N TYR A 24 9.03 -15.17 12.93
CA TYR A 24 8.75 -13.81 13.40
C TYR A 24 9.74 -12.75 12.89
N CYS A 25 11.05 -13.04 12.92
CA CYS A 25 12.06 -12.05 12.50
C CYS A 25 11.99 -11.80 10.99
N LEU A 26 11.94 -12.87 10.19
CA LEU A 26 11.89 -12.83 8.73
C LEU A 26 10.54 -12.29 8.24
N LYS A 27 9.44 -12.60 8.92
CA LYS A 27 8.11 -12.03 8.67
C LYS A 27 8.11 -10.51 8.84
N GLY A 28 8.83 -9.99 9.83
CA GLY A 28 9.05 -8.56 10.01
C GLY A 28 9.79 -7.92 8.83
N VAL A 29 10.86 -8.57 8.35
CA VAL A 29 11.63 -8.11 7.18
C VAL A 29 10.80 -8.14 5.91
N VAL A 30 10.08 -9.24 5.67
CA VAL A 30 9.23 -9.45 4.49
C VAL A 30 8.11 -8.42 4.46
N LYS A 31 7.42 -8.17 5.58
CA LYS A 31 6.41 -7.12 5.65
C LYS A 31 6.98 -5.77 5.21
N ARG A 32 8.17 -5.38 5.68
CA ARG A 32 8.80 -4.12 5.28
C ARG A 32 9.19 -4.09 3.80
N ALA A 33 9.90 -5.11 3.33
CA ALA A 33 10.40 -5.17 1.96
C ALA A 33 9.26 -5.23 0.93
N PHE A 34 8.23 -6.03 1.18
CA PHE A 34 7.13 -6.27 0.24
C PHE A 34 5.95 -5.30 0.39
N SER A 35 5.92 -4.45 1.42
CA SER A 35 4.96 -3.33 1.48
C SER A 35 5.35 -2.16 0.59
N ILE A 36 6.59 -2.14 0.09
CA ILE A 36 7.07 -1.12 -0.84
C ILE A 36 6.50 -1.43 -2.21
N GLN A 37 5.80 -0.46 -2.79
CA GLN A 37 5.29 -0.59 -4.15
C GLN A 37 6.45 -0.55 -5.14
N ALA A 38 6.44 -1.47 -6.11
CA ALA A 38 7.50 -1.55 -7.11
C ALA A 38 7.47 -0.42 -8.15
N THR A 39 6.34 0.30 -8.27
CA THR A 39 6.13 1.34 -9.28
C THR A 39 5.45 2.57 -8.69
N SER A 40 5.57 3.72 -9.37
CA SER A 40 4.87 4.96 -9.04
C SER A 40 3.38 4.95 -9.43
N ALA A 41 2.92 3.94 -10.18
CA ALA A 41 1.56 3.91 -10.73
C ALA A 41 0.45 4.11 -9.68
N PRO A 42 0.56 3.59 -8.43
CA PRO A 42 -0.49 3.85 -7.45
C PRO A 42 -0.47 5.28 -6.90
N ILE A 43 0.69 5.93 -6.75
CA ILE A 43 0.74 7.35 -6.36
C ILE A 43 0.28 8.27 -7.51
N GLU A 44 0.59 7.92 -8.77
CA GLU A 44 0.05 8.63 -9.94
C GLU A 44 -1.48 8.58 -9.99
N ARG A 45 -2.08 7.45 -9.58
CA ARG A 45 -3.53 7.34 -9.45
C ARG A 45 -4.08 8.24 -8.35
N VAL A 46 -3.37 8.41 -7.24
CA VAL A 46 -3.73 9.41 -6.21
C VAL A 46 -3.69 10.82 -6.80
N PHE A 47 -2.65 11.18 -7.54
CA PHE A 47 -2.56 12.51 -8.19
C PHE A 47 -3.65 12.74 -9.23
N SER A 48 -4.00 11.72 -10.00
CA SER A 48 -5.13 11.79 -10.93
C SER A 48 -6.45 12.10 -10.20
N GLN A 49 -6.73 11.41 -9.09
CA GLN A 49 -7.91 11.71 -8.27
C GLN A 49 -7.82 13.11 -7.63
N ALA A 50 -6.64 13.50 -7.17
CA ALA A 50 -6.39 14.81 -6.58
C ALA A 50 -6.65 15.95 -7.59
N GLY A 51 -6.26 15.80 -8.85
CA GLY A 51 -6.56 16.76 -9.92
C GLY A 51 -8.04 16.89 -10.26
N ILE A 52 -8.85 15.85 -10.01
CA ILE A 52 -10.32 15.94 -10.13
C ILE A 52 -10.91 16.74 -8.97
N ILE A 53 -10.36 16.57 -7.76
CA ILE A 53 -10.82 17.29 -6.56
C ILE A 53 -10.43 18.78 -6.68
N MET A 54 -9.17 19.07 -6.97
CA MET A 54 -8.64 20.41 -7.22
C MET A 54 -8.68 20.72 -8.72
N SER A 55 -9.84 21.21 -9.16
CA SER A 55 -10.07 21.64 -10.54
C SER A 55 -10.04 23.17 -10.66
N PRO A 56 -9.92 23.73 -11.89
CA PRO A 56 -9.97 25.18 -12.11
C PRO A 56 -11.25 25.87 -11.58
N ARG A 57 -12.32 25.11 -11.34
CA ARG A 57 -13.58 25.61 -10.77
C ARG A 57 -13.57 25.66 -9.22
N ARG A 58 -12.56 25.07 -8.58
CA ARG A 58 -12.45 24.92 -7.11
C ARG A 58 -11.10 25.42 -6.61
N THR A 59 -10.74 26.65 -6.96
CA THR A 59 -9.45 27.26 -6.63
C THR A 59 -9.36 27.82 -5.21
N SER A 60 -10.50 28.04 -4.53
CA SER A 60 -10.55 28.61 -3.17
C SER A 60 -10.53 27.56 -2.04
N MET A 61 -10.30 26.29 -2.37
CA MET A 61 -10.31 25.21 -1.37
C MET A 61 -9.09 25.29 -0.46
N ASN A 62 -9.31 25.24 0.86
CA ASN A 62 -8.22 25.16 1.83
C ASN A 62 -7.46 23.83 1.68
N GLU A 63 -6.14 23.87 1.88
CA GLU A 63 -5.23 22.74 1.79
C GLU A 63 -5.65 21.57 2.69
N GLU A 64 -6.06 21.84 3.93
CA GLU A 64 -6.47 20.79 4.89
C GLU A 64 -7.75 20.06 4.43
N VAL A 65 -8.69 20.79 3.86
CA VAL A 65 -9.92 20.22 3.28
C VAL A 65 -9.56 19.38 2.06
N PHE A 66 -8.66 19.87 1.21
CA PHE A 66 -8.19 19.14 0.04
C PHE A 66 -7.51 17.82 0.41
N LYS A 67 -6.56 17.83 1.36
CA LYS A 67 -5.89 16.62 1.86
C LYS A 67 -6.90 15.61 2.41
N SER A 68 -7.87 16.07 3.19
CA SER A 68 -8.92 15.23 3.76
C SER A 68 -9.79 14.59 2.69
N LEU A 69 -10.18 15.35 1.66
CA LEU A 69 -10.98 14.83 0.53
C LEU A 69 -10.19 13.80 -0.29
N VAL A 70 -8.90 14.05 -0.56
CA VAL A 70 -8.03 13.09 -1.25
C VAL A 70 -7.91 11.81 -0.43
N PHE A 71 -7.67 11.93 0.88
CA PHE A 71 -7.60 10.79 1.79
C PHE A 71 -8.89 9.96 1.76
N LEU A 72 -10.05 10.59 1.92
CA LEU A 72 -11.34 9.89 1.87
C LEU A 72 -11.58 9.22 0.52
N ARG A 73 -11.26 9.91 -0.58
CA ARG A 73 -11.47 9.39 -1.94
C ARG A 73 -10.61 8.16 -2.24
N VAL A 74 -9.34 8.18 -1.84
CA VAL A 74 -8.41 7.06 -2.10
C VAL A 74 -8.72 5.86 -1.22
N ASN A 75 -9.24 6.09 -0.01
CA ASN A 75 -9.52 5.04 0.99
C ASN A 75 -11.00 4.62 1.04
N GLN A 76 -11.84 5.05 0.10
CA GLN A 76 -13.29 4.81 0.09
C GLN A 76 -13.71 3.33 0.15
N ASN A 77 -12.82 2.40 -0.20
CA ASN A 77 -13.11 0.96 -0.16
C ASN A 77 -12.66 0.29 1.16
N MET A 78 -12.01 1.04 2.04
CA MET A 78 -11.53 0.58 3.35
C MET A 78 -12.35 1.13 4.52
N ILE A 79 -13.23 2.11 4.25
CA ILE A 79 -14.16 2.75 5.18
C ILE A 79 -15.56 2.27 4.81
#